data_AF-A0A3E2DCZ1-F1
#
_entry.id   AF-A0A3E2DCZ1-F1
#
_cell.length_a   1.000
_cell.length_b   1.000
_cell.length_c   1.000
_cell.angle_alpha   90.00
_cell.angle_beta   90.00
_cell.angle_gamma   90.00
#
_symmetry.space_group_name_H-M   'P 1'
#
loop_
_entity.id
_entity.type
_entity.pdbx_description
1 polymer ?
#
loop_
_entity_poly.entity_id
_entity_poly.type
_entity_poly.pdbx_seq_one_letter_code
_entity_poly.pdbx_strand_id
1 'polypeptide(L)'
;MVAVICLITTSACGKVRTSSISEADTLPDDVRIAASWSQPNDPIFNRPGFLSLDGDTTHELKKLDNAPRYTSVGSDSNGNVAFIDFSNMYVMGKSGTRIIPRKDPYVSDSQFIYPYPLGAGEFAFLSNWGDDPSNPDRYTFLLEFTDGTSMHIPHWVSDITMCNNQIYGISHNTYHSPSGVQFFRIDRQHHKTVDLGPLMTPRWGLTPESGLACHGKDLVVRLGATSWNKKATYPQTTLAFFDLKTGSAWQIPITDEHGKPLNTIDGGGVREDSMGPTGSDAVIMGHEFIWTLLSGQVVATDLTTGKSRLIVNTHLAADQGIPLRIQGKTVGVVDTATDSPVIRLYDLETGAMIKEVDPSAAKKAQERSGGIFTGLFLSGFALVVPR
;
A
#
# COMPACT_ATOMS: atom_id res chain seq x y z
N MET A 1 2.31 -24.13 -45.05
CA MET A 1 2.53 -24.61 -43.66
C MET A 1 2.25 -23.42 -42.75
N VAL A 2 1.02 -23.33 -42.23
CA VAL A 2 0.56 -22.23 -41.38
C VAL A 2 0.64 -22.74 -39.94
N ALA A 3 1.52 -22.17 -39.13
CA ALA A 3 1.59 -22.47 -37.71
C ALA A 3 0.46 -21.72 -37.00
N VAL A 4 -0.55 -22.48 -36.57
CA VAL A 4 -1.62 -22.05 -35.69
C VAL A 4 -0.98 -21.68 -34.35
N ILE A 5 -0.99 -20.38 -34.02
CA ILE A 5 -0.78 -19.92 -32.65
C ILE A 5 -2.00 -20.42 -31.88
N CYS A 6 -1.82 -21.43 -31.03
CA CYS A 6 -2.81 -21.82 -30.04
C CYS A 6 -3.10 -20.59 -29.17
N LEU A 7 -4.18 -19.87 -29.47
CA LEU A 7 -4.94 -19.19 -28.44
C LEU A 7 -5.19 -20.24 -27.35
N ILE A 8 -4.76 -19.94 -26.14
CA ILE A 8 -5.15 -20.70 -24.95
C ILE A 8 -6.63 -20.41 -24.73
N THR A 9 -7.48 -21.05 -25.52
CA THR A 9 -8.87 -21.35 -25.16
C THR A 9 -8.82 -22.63 -24.33
N THR A 10 -8.29 -22.55 -23.11
CA THR A 10 -8.52 -23.61 -22.12
C THR A 10 -9.90 -23.38 -21.54
N SER A 11 -10.81 -24.24 -21.98
CA SER A 11 -12.15 -24.47 -21.48
C SER A 11 -12.15 -24.80 -19.98
N ALA A 12 -11.99 -23.78 -19.14
CA ALA A 12 -12.43 -23.81 -17.75
C ALA A 12 -13.80 -23.14 -17.67
N CYS A 13 -14.83 -23.79 -18.24
CA CYS A 13 -16.24 -23.46 -17.98
C CYS A 13 -16.66 -23.87 -16.55
N GLY A 14 -15.84 -23.55 -15.55
CA GLY A 14 -16.37 -23.31 -14.21
C GLY A 14 -17.14 -21.99 -14.28
N LYS A 15 -18.34 -21.93 -13.69
CA LYS A 15 -19.07 -20.66 -13.59
C LYS A 15 -18.12 -19.60 -13.02
N VAL A 16 -17.81 -18.57 -13.81
CA VAL A 16 -17.12 -17.37 -13.35
C VAL A 16 -17.85 -16.88 -12.10
N ARG A 17 -17.14 -16.74 -10.99
CA ARG A 17 -17.74 -16.50 -9.68
C ARG A 17 -18.01 -15.01 -9.54
N THR A 18 -19.14 -14.53 -10.05
CA THR A 18 -19.52 -13.12 -9.91
C THR A 18 -19.38 -12.62 -8.47
N SER A 19 -18.69 -11.49 -8.30
CA SER A 19 -18.58 -10.78 -7.02
C SER A 19 -19.95 -10.57 -6.41
N SER A 20 -20.06 -10.64 -5.08
CA SER A 20 -21.31 -10.38 -4.37
C SER A 20 -21.57 -8.88 -4.18
N ILE A 21 -20.88 -8.03 -4.96
CA ILE A 21 -20.94 -6.58 -4.88
C ILE A 21 -21.92 -6.08 -5.95
N SER A 22 -22.78 -5.16 -5.54
CA SER A 22 -23.76 -4.49 -6.37
C SER A 22 -23.69 -2.98 -6.15
N GLU A 23 -24.21 -2.19 -7.10
CA GLU A 23 -24.25 -0.72 -6.96
C GLU A 23 -25.11 -0.27 -5.78
N ALA A 24 -26.06 -1.10 -5.35
CA ALA A 24 -26.91 -0.86 -4.19
C ALA A 24 -26.20 -1.12 -2.84
N ASP A 25 -25.03 -1.78 -2.85
CA ASP A 25 -24.25 -1.95 -1.63
C ASP A 25 -23.72 -0.59 -1.17
N THR A 26 -23.83 -0.35 0.12
CA THR A 26 -23.42 0.89 0.77
C THR A 26 -22.44 0.57 1.88
N LEU A 27 -21.59 1.53 2.23
CA LEU A 27 -20.74 1.44 3.41
C LEU A 27 -21.57 1.80 4.66
N PRO A 28 -21.73 0.88 5.63
CA PRO A 28 -22.42 1.17 6.89
C PRO A 28 -21.69 2.23 7.71
N ASP A 29 -22.44 3.08 8.42
CA ASP A 29 -21.91 4.26 9.13
C ASP A 29 -20.95 3.91 10.28
N ASP A 30 -21.10 2.74 10.88
CA ASP A 30 -20.30 2.31 12.03
C ASP A 30 -19.03 1.55 11.64
N VAL A 31 -18.78 1.33 10.34
CA VAL A 31 -17.56 0.66 9.86
C VAL A 31 -16.33 1.51 10.19
N ARG A 32 -15.35 0.86 10.81
CA ARG A 32 -14.06 1.47 11.19
C ARG A 32 -12.90 0.83 10.46
N ILE A 33 -13.04 -0.42 10.03
CA ILE A 33 -12.01 -1.17 9.32
C ILE A 33 -12.62 -1.80 8.09
N ALA A 34 -11.93 -1.63 6.97
CA ALA A 34 -12.13 -2.49 5.81
C ALA A 34 -10.88 -3.35 5.65
N ALA A 35 -11.04 -4.65 5.45
CA ALA A 35 -9.92 -5.58 5.27
C ALA A 35 -10.10 -6.45 4.03
N SER A 36 -9.01 -6.65 3.32
CA SER A 36 -8.93 -7.44 2.10
C SER A 36 -8.24 -8.76 2.39
N TRP A 37 -8.87 -9.85 1.95
CA TRP A 37 -8.41 -11.21 2.17
C TRP A 37 -8.20 -11.88 0.83
N SER A 38 -7.02 -12.44 0.61
CA SER A 38 -6.68 -13.14 -0.63
C SER A 38 -6.06 -14.52 -0.36
N GLN A 39 -6.10 -15.38 -1.38
CA GLN A 39 -5.45 -16.70 -1.35
C GLN A 39 -4.28 -16.71 -2.34
N PRO A 40 -3.07 -16.31 -1.90
CA PRO A 40 -1.97 -16.02 -2.82
C PRO A 40 -1.33 -17.25 -3.46
N ASN A 41 -1.63 -18.45 -2.93
CA ASN A 41 -1.06 -19.72 -3.37
C ASN A 41 -1.97 -20.51 -4.31
N ASP A 42 -3.18 -20.01 -4.60
CA ASP A 42 -4.09 -20.63 -5.57
C ASP A 42 -3.70 -20.31 -7.03
N PRO A 43 -4.12 -21.14 -8.00
CA PRO A 43 -3.93 -20.85 -9.42
C PRO A 43 -4.53 -19.48 -9.81
N ILE A 44 -3.93 -18.82 -10.81
CA ILE A 44 -4.24 -17.43 -11.22
C ILE A 44 -5.74 -17.20 -11.49
N PHE A 45 -6.45 -18.22 -11.96
CA PHE A 45 -7.89 -18.15 -12.23
C PHE A 45 -8.70 -18.88 -11.15
N ASN A 46 -9.82 -18.28 -10.78
CA ASN A 46 -10.74 -18.68 -9.70
C ASN A 46 -10.20 -18.46 -8.27
N ARG A 47 -9.25 -17.54 -8.07
CA ARG A 47 -8.77 -17.18 -6.73
C ARG A 47 -9.91 -16.57 -5.91
N PRO A 48 -10.27 -17.15 -4.76
CA PRO A 48 -11.21 -16.50 -3.87
C PRO A 48 -10.56 -15.25 -3.25
N GLY A 49 -11.33 -14.19 -3.12
CA GLY A 49 -10.99 -13.07 -2.24
C GLY A 49 -12.23 -12.56 -1.52
N PHE A 50 -12.00 -11.81 -0.45
CA PHE A 50 -13.05 -11.23 0.35
C PHE A 50 -12.71 -9.82 0.78
N LEU A 51 -13.75 -9.00 0.90
CA LEU A 51 -13.73 -7.75 1.63
C LEU A 51 -14.51 -7.96 2.93
N SER A 52 -13.89 -7.72 4.08
CA SER A 52 -14.60 -7.59 5.34
C SER A 52 -14.75 -6.13 5.74
N LEU A 53 -15.92 -5.81 6.29
CA LEU A 53 -16.27 -4.50 6.82
C LEU A 53 -16.62 -4.68 8.30
N ASP A 54 -15.78 -4.12 9.15
CA ASP A 54 -15.87 -4.28 10.60
C ASP A 54 -16.12 -2.94 11.27
N GLY A 55 -17.26 -2.86 11.96
CA GLY A 55 -17.70 -1.73 12.76
C GLY A 55 -17.87 -2.10 14.24
N ASP A 56 -18.66 -1.30 14.96
CA ASP A 56 -19.03 -1.63 16.34
C ASP A 56 -20.20 -2.62 16.42
N THR A 57 -21.09 -2.57 15.43
CA THR A 57 -22.28 -3.40 15.32
C THR A 57 -22.33 -4.20 14.02
N THR A 58 -21.71 -3.67 12.96
CA THR A 58 -21.69 -4.30 11.65
C THR A 58 -20.45 -5.17 11.47
N HIS A 59 -20.66 -6.39 10.98
CA HIS A 59 -19.61 -7.30 10.54
C HIS A 59 -20.05 -7.95 9.23
N GLU A 60 -19.70 -7.32 8.11
CA GLU A 60 -20.06 -7.78 6.78
C GLU A 60 -18.87 -8.45 6.08
N LEU A 61 -19.18 -9.46 5.27
CA LEU A 61 -18.20 -10.12 4.41
C LEU A 61 -18.77 -10.17 2.99
N LYS A 62 -18.08 -9.54 2.05
CA LYS A 62 -18.40 -9.57 0.63
C LYS A 62 -17.39 -10.46 -0.11
N LYS A 63 -17.88 -11.24 -1.06
CA LYS A 63 -17.05 -12.13 -1.88
C LYS A 63 -16.61 -11.41 -3.16
N LEU A 64 -15.33 -11.55 -3.49
CA LEU A 64 -14.73 -11.01 -4.71
C LEU A 64 -14.53 -12.11 -5.76
N ASP A 65 -14.70 -11.76 -7.03
CA ASP A 65 -14.45 -12.62 -8.19
C ASP A 65 -12.98 -12.64 -8.55
N ASN A 66 -12.38 -13.83 -8.54
CA ASN A 66 -11.03 -14.06 -9.02
C ASN A 66 -10.00 -13.02 -8.53
N ALA A 67 -9.92 -12.83 -7.21
CA ALA A 67 -9.13 -11.75 -6.63
C ALA A 67 -7.65 -11.82 -7.06
N PRO A 68 -7.02 -10.67 -7.35
CA PRO A 68 -5.57 -10.59 -7.57
C PRO A 68 -4.78 -11.21 -6.41
N ARG A 69 -3.55 -11.66 -6.69
CA ARG A 69 -2.75 -12.45 -5.74
C ARG A 69 -2.63 -11.78 -4.36
N TYR A 70 -2.27 -10.48 -4.36
CA TYR A 70 -2.30 -9.61 -3.20
C TYR A 70 -3.13 -8.36 -3.53
N THR A 71 -4.42 -8.38 -3.18
CA THR A 71 -5.30 -7.20 -3.33
C THR A 71 -5.36 -6.46 -2.00
N SER A 72 -5.20 -5.13 -2.06
CA SER A 72 -5.34 -4.29 -0.87
C SER A 72 -6.63 -3.49 -0.90
N VAL A 73 -6.88 -2.79 0.19
CA VAL A 73 -8.02 -1.90 0.37
C VAL A 73 -7.50 -0.54 0.86
N GLY A 74 -8.14 0.53 0.43
CA GLY A 74 -7.78 1.89 0.77
C GLY A 74 -9.01 2.70 1.16
N SER A 75 -8.81 3.74 1.97
CA SER A 75 -9.86 4.66 2.37
C SER A 75 -9.46 6.09 2.05
N ASP A 76 -10.44 6.94 1.75
CA ASP A 76 -10.23 8.38 1.68
C ASP A 76 -10.67 9.07 2.97
N SER A 77 -10.38 10.37 3.07
CA SER A 77 -10.80 11.21 4.21
C SER A 77 -12.33 11.36 4.32
N ASN A 78 -13.08 10.96 3.30
CA ASN A 78 -14.53 10.91 3.32
C ASN A 78 -15.07 9.54 3.76
N GLY A 79 -14.20 8.62 4.17
CA GLY A 79 -14.59 7.28 4.56
C GLY A 79 -15.10 6.44 3.39
N ASN A 80 -14.87 6.82 2.13
CA ASN A 80 -15.10 5.91 1.01
C ASN A 80 -14.04 4.82 1.05
N VAL A 81 -14.42 3.59 0.71
CA VAL A 81 -13.53 2.44 0.68
C VAL A 81 -13.35 1.98 -0.75
N ALA A 82 -12.10 1.88 -1.19
CA ALA A 82 -11.72 1.40 -2.51
C ALA A 82 -11.03 0.05 -2.43
N PHE A 83 -11.44 -0.85 -3.32
CA PHE A 83 -10.90 -2.20 -3.45
C PHE A 83 -11.17 -2.68 -4.87
N ILE A 84 -10.62 -3.84 -5.23
CA ILE A 84 -10.78 -4.37 -6.58
C ILE A 84 -11.01 -5.87 -6.59
N ASP A 85 -11.49 -6.35 -7.72
CA ASP A 85 -11.38 -7.74 -8.13
C ASP A 85 -10.69 -7.83 -9.51
N PHE A 86 -10.79 -9.00 -10.16
CA PHE A 86 -10.22 -9.19 -11.49
C PHE A 86 -10.76 -8.23 -12.55
N SER A 87 -12.06 -7.97 -12.51
CA SER A 87 -12.81 -7.33 -13.59
C SER A 87 -13.14 -5.88 -13.30
N ASN A 88 -13.21 -5.49 -12.03
CA ASN A 88 -13.72 -4.19 -11.61
C ASN A 88 -12.90 -3.56 -10.49
N MET A 89 -12.82 -2.24 -10.54
CA MET A 89 -12.54 -1.39 -9.39
C MET A 89 -13.86 -1.03 -8.71
N TYR A 90 -13.84 -1.02 -7.39
CA TYR A 90 -14.98 -0.67 -6.56
C TYR A 90 -14.64 0.54 -5.70
N VAL A 91 -15.56 1.49 -5.65
CA VAL A 91 -15.57 2.55 -4.63
C VAL A 91 -16.89 2.48 -3.90
N MET A 92 -16.86 1.94 -2.68
CA MET A 92 -18.03 1.81 -1.82
C MET A 92 -18.12 3.03 -0.91
N GLY A 93 -19.25 3.74 -0.99
CA GLY A 93 -19.56 4.88 -0.16
C GLY A 93 -20.94 4.73 0.49
N LYS A 94 -21.36 5.79 1.20
CA LYS A 94 -22.64 5.79 1.93
C LYS A 94 -23.88 5.67 1.03
N SER A 95 -23.81 6.25 -0.16
CA SER A 95 -24.96 6.34 -1.08
C SER A 95 -25.01 5.23 -2.11
N GLY A 96 -24.00 4.35 -2.14
CA GLY A 96 -23.90 3.25 -3.08
C GLY A 96 -22.46 2.89 -3.39
N THR A 97 -22.30 1.91 -4.27
CA THR A 97 -21.00 1.45 -4.76
C THR A 97 -20.87 1.80 -6.23
N ARG A 98 -19.78 2.50 -6.57
CA ARG A 98 -19.40 2.71 -7.97
C ARG A 98 -18.59 1.51 -8.44
N ILE A 99 -19.07 0.83 -9.47
CA ILE A 99 -18.41 -0.32 -10.11
C ILE A 99 -17.82 0.14 -11.43
N ILE A 100 -16.51 0.02 -11.59
CA ILE A 100 -15.78 0.54 -12.75
C ILE A 100 -15.05 -0.63 -13.41
N PRO A 101 -15.41 -1.00 -14.65
CA PRO A 101 -14.71 -2.05 -15.38
C PRO A 101 -13.24 -1.70 -15.55
N ARG A 102 -12.37 -2.67 -15.27
CA ARG A 102 -10.93 -2.53 -15.50
C ARG A 102 -10.61 -2.61 -16.97
N LYS A 103 -9.55 -1.92 -17.36
CA LYS A 103 -9.09 -1.88 -18.75
C LYS A 103 -7.74 -2.58 -18.93
N ASP A 104 -7.04 -2.85 -17.85
CA ASP A 104 -5.79 -3.58 -17.86
C ASP A 104 -5.99 -5.05 -18.26
N PRO A 105 -5.38 -5.53 -19.36
CA PRO A 105 -5.41 -6.94 -19.70
C PRO A 105 -4.45 -7.80 -18.85
N TYR A 106 -3.53 -7.19 -18.09
CA TYR A 106 -2.45 -7.89 -17.37
C TYR A 106 -2.71 -8.09 -15.87
N VAL A 107 -3.91 -7.77 -15.41
CA VAL A 107 -4.35 -7.94 -14.01
C VAL A 107 -4.13 -9.33 -13.45
N SER A 108 -4.29 -10.36 -14.29
CA SER A 108 -4.06 -11.76 -13.89
C SER A 108 -2.64 -12.01 -13.40
N ASP A 109 -1.71 -11.26 -13.96
CA ASP A 109 -0.28 -11.43 -13.76
C ASP A 109 0.24 -10.45 -12.70
N SER A 110 -0.58 -9.49 -12.28
CA SER A 110 -0.27 -8.61 -11.18
C SER A 110 -0.08 -9.39 -9.89
N GLN A 111 1.07 -9.17 -9.26
CA GLN A 111 1.35 -9.76 -7.96
C GLN A 111 0.61 -8.97 -6.88
N PHE A 112 0.62 -7.64 -6.96
CA PHE A 112 -0.08 -6.78 -6.02
C PHE A 112 -0.87 -5.68 -6.72
N ILE A 113 -1.89 -5.16 -6.03
CA ILE A 113 -2.60 -3.96 -6.44
C ILE A 113 -3.01 -3.13 -5.21
N TYR A 114 -2.63 -1.84 -5.19
CA TYR A 114 -2.86 -0.93 -4.07
C TYR A 114 -3.68 0.30 -4.48
N PRO A 115 -4.82 0.56 -3.82
CA PRO A 115 -5.57 1.81 -3.97
C PRO A 115 -4.92 2.96 -3.20
N TYR A 116 -4.76 4.09 -3.88
CA TYR A 116 -4.31 5.36 -3.32
C TYR A 116 -5.43 6.39 -3.40
N PRO A 117 -5.83 7.02 -2.27
CA PRO A 117 -6.88 8.03 -2.29
C PRO A 117 -6.41 9.31 -3.00
N LEU A 118 -7.21 9.78 -3.95
CA LEU A 118 -7.05 11.07 -4.61
C LEU A 118 -7.98 12.15 -4.02
N GLY A 119 -8.91 11.73 -3.16
CA GLY A 119 -9.90 12.56 -2.52
C GLY A 119 -11.26 12.52 -3.23
N ALA A 120 -12.32 12.86 -2.48
CA ALA A 120 -13.70 12.92 -2.98
C ALA A 120 -14.20 11.62 -3.67
N GLY A 121 -13.79 10.45 -3.16
CA GLY A 121 -14.18 9.16 -3.72
C GLY A 121 -13.43 8.75 -4.98
N GLU A 122 -12.41 9.52 -5.39
CA GLU A 122 -11.50 9.15 -6.48
C GLU A 122 -10.26 8.45 -5.94
N PHE A 123 -9.80 7.43 -6.67
CA PHE A 123 -8.66 6.61 -6.32
C PHE A 123 -7.79 6.33 -7.56
N ALA A 124 -6.51 6.07 -7.30
CA ALA A 124 -5.59 5.49 -8.27
C ALA A 124 -5.14 4.11 -7.78
N PHE A 125 -5.19 3.10 -8.64
CA PHE A 125 -4.81 1.73 -8.32
C PHE A 125 -3.48 1.42 -8.98
N LEU A 126 -2.46 1.29 -8.13
CA LEU A 126 -1.10 0.94 -8.55
C LEU A 126 -0.95 -0.57 -8.56
N SER A 127 -0.76 -1.16 -9.74
CA SER A 127 -0.44 -2.57 -9.91
C SER A 127 0.97 -2.76 -10.45
N ASN A 128 1.64 -3.86 -10.07
CA ASN A 128 2.80 -4.32 -10.84
C ASN A 128 2.38 -5.27 -11.95
N TRP A 129 3.23 -5.30 -12.96
CA TRP A 129 3.27 -6.32 -13.99
C TRP A 129 4.71 -6.77 -14.18
N GLY A 130 4.96 -8.06 -13.96
CA GLY A 130 6.21 -8.72 -14.32
C GLY A 130 6.00 -9.48 -15.63
N ASP A 131 7.01 -9.48 -16.48
CA ASP A 131 7.02 -10.00 -17.86
C ASP A 131 6.55 -9.02 -18.95
N ASP A 132 6.95 -7.74 -18.86
CA ASP A 132 6.97 -6.86 -20.02
C ASP A 132 8.25 -7.11 -20.86
N PRO A 133 8.19 -7.85 -21.99
CA PRO A 133 9.38 -8.13 -22.79
C PRO A 133 9.94 -6.90 -23.51
N SER A 134 9.18 -5.79 -23.56
CA SER A 134 9.64 -4.52 -24.11
C SER A 134 10.46 -3.70 -23.11
N ASN A 135 10.43 -4.09 -21.83
CA ASN A 135 11.18 -3.47 -20.76
C ASN A 135 12.45 -4.28 -20.45
N PRO A 136 13.65 -3.68 -20.45
CA PRO A 136 14.90 -4.38 -20.18
C PRO A 136 14.95 -5.06 -18.80
N ASP A 137 14.19 -4.55 -17.82
CA ASP A 137 14.10 -5.13 -16.48
C ASP A 137 12.89 -6.07 -16.32
N ARG A 138 12.03 -6.21 -17.34
CA ARG A 138 10.78 -6.99 -17.37
C ARG A 138 9.70 -6.57 -16.36
N TYR A 139 9.87 -5.45 -15.66
CA TYR A 139 8.90 -4.94 -14.68
C TYR A 139 8.32 -3.60 -15.10
N THR A 140 7.01 -3.56 -15.32
CA THR A 140 6.26 -2.34 -15.61
C THR A 140 5.17 -2.17 -14.54
N PHE A 141 4.90 -0.93 -14.16
CA PHE A 141 3.82 -0.61 -13.23
C PHE A 141 2.69 0.05 -14.02
N LEU A 142 1.45 -0.23 -13.61
CA LEU A 142 0.28 0.41 -14.16
C LEU A 142 -0.43 1.20 -13.07
N LEU A 143 -0.91 2.38 -13.45
CA LEU A 143 -1.81 3.16 -12.64
C LEU A 143 -3.16 3.26 -13.34
N GLU A 144 -4.20 2.65 -12.77
CA GLU A 144 -5.58 2.77 -13.23
C GLU A 144 -6.35 3.74 -12.32
N PHE A 145 -7.16 4.60 -12.92
CA PHE A 145 -7.91 5.62 -12.20
C PHE A 145 -9.40 5.32 -12.20
N THR A 146 -10.11 5.80 -11.17
CA THR A 146 -11.56 5.63 -11.05
C THR A 146 -12.39 6.38 -12.10
N ASP A 147 -11.77 7.27 -12.88
CA ASP A 147 -12.37 7.86 -14.10
C ASP A 147 -12.24 6.95 -15.34
N GLY A 148 -11.63 5.77 -15.18
CA GLY A 148 -11.40 4.79 -16.22
C GLY A 148 -10.18 5.08 -17.12
N THR A 149 -9.38 6.11 -16.82
CA THR A 149 -8.08 6.30 -17.47
C THR A 149 -7.03 5.37 -16.88
N SER A 150 -5.98 5.08 -17.64
CA SER A 150 -4.85 4.28 -17.17
C SER A 150 -3.56 4.70 -17.85
N MET A 151 -2.44 4.46 -17.18
CA MET A 151 -1.12 4.74 -17.74
C MET A 151 -0.04 3.84 -17.17
N HIS A 152 0.92 3.46 -18.02
CA HIS A 152 2.14 2.83 -17.57
C HIS A 152 3.05 3.88 -16.93
N ILE A 153 3.61 3.55 -15.77
CA ILE A 153 4.54 4.41 -15.03
C ILE A 153 5.92 3.72 -14.95
N PRO A 154 7.00 4.48 -14.69
CA PRO A 154 8.37 3.97 -14.65
C PRO A 154 8.54 2.74 -13.77
N HIS A 155 9.61 2.00 -14.03
CA HIS A 155 10.01 0.86 -13.23
C HIS A 155 10.34 1.27 -11.79
N TRP A 156 10.08 0.36 -10.85
CA TRP A 156 10.43 0.48 -9.42
C TRP A 156 9.85 1.70 -8.70
N VAL A 157 8.57 2.00 -8.92
CA VAL A 157 7.84 2.94 -8.06
C VAL A 157 7.78 2.38 -6.65
N SER A 158 8.40 3.10 -5.71
CA SER A 158 8.42 2.70 -4.30
C SER A 158 7.16 3.16 -3.57
N ASP A 159 6.66 4.36 -3.90
CA ASP A 159 5.41 4.88 -3.35
C ASP A 159 4.86 6.05 -4.17
N ILE A 160 3.57 6.33 -4.05
CA ILE A 160 2.90 7.51 -4.61
C ILE A 160 2.03 8.21 -3.56
N THR A 161 1.82 9.51 -3.71
CA THR A 161 0.93 10.27 -2.83
C THR A 161 0.28 11.44 -3.57
N MET A 162 -0.85 11.90 -3.02
CA MET A 162 -1.52 13.12 -3.46
C MET A 162 -0.95 14.31 -2.68
N CYS A 163 -0.42 15.31 -3.37
CA CYS A 163 0.07 16.54 -2.74
C CYS A 163 -0.30 17.75 -3.62
N ASN A 164 -0.86 18.81 -3.05
CA ASN A 164 -1.27 20.01 -3.80
C ASN A 164 -2.07 19.71 -5.09
N ASN A 165 -3.01 18.75 -5.01
CA ASN A 165 -3.82 18.27 -6.15
C ASN A 165 -3.01 17.72 -7.35
N GLN A 166 -1.77 17.30 -7.14
CA GLN A 166 -0.93 16.59 -8.10
C GLN A 166 -0.43 15.27 -7.51
N ILE A 167 -0.43 14.22 -8.32
CA ILE A 167 0.06 12.91 -7.87
C ILE A 167 1.56 12.92 -8.07
N TYR A 168 2.26 12.60 -7.01
CA TYR A 168 3.69 12.51 -6.99
C TYR A 168 4.13 11.12 -6.59
N GLY A 169 5.30 10.73 -7.03
CA GLY A 169 5.86 9.43 -6.71
C GLY A 169 7.37 9.49 -6.65
N ILE A 170 7.91 8.43 -6.07
CA ILE A 170 9.34 8.18 -6.02
C ILE A 170 9.60 6.82 -6.65
N SER A 171 10.65 6.75 -7.46
CA SER A 171 11.17 5.48 -7.96
C SER A 171 12.61 5.28 -7.49
N HIS A 172 12.96 4.02 -7.24
CA HIS A 172 14.31 3.65 -6.84
C HIS A 172 14.98 2.85 -7.95
N ASN A 173 15.94 3.48 -8.62
CA ASN A 173 16.62 2.90 -9.77
C ASN A 173 17.86 2.11 -9.30
N THR A 174 17.71 0.80 -9.12
CA THR A 174 18.78 -0.10 -8.62
C THR A 174 19.60 -0.76 -9.73
N TYR A 175 19.05 -0.89 -10.93
CA TYR A 175 19.64 -1.66 -12.04
C TYR A 175 20.37 -0.79 -13.08
N HIS A 176 20.35 0.53 -12.93
CA HIS A 176 21.06 1.44 -13.82
C HIS A 176 22.15 2.21 -13.09
N SER A 177 23.19 2.59 -13.84
CA SER A 177 24.24 3.49 -13.38
C SER A 177 24.00 4.87 -14.01
N PRO A 178 23.82 5.94 -13.21
CA PRO A 178 23.88 5.96 -11.74
C PRO A 178 22.62 5.39 -11.07
N SER A 179 22.78 4.76 -9.92
CA SER A 179 21.68 4.32 -9.06
C SER A 179 21.25 5.44 -8.10
N GLY A 180 19.97 5.48 -7.75
CA GLY A 180 19.45 6.49 -6.85
C GLY A 180 17.93 6.59 -6.83
N VAL A 181 17.45 7.61 -6.12
CA VAL A 181 16.02 7.91 -5.97
C VAL A 181 15.64 9.00 -6.96
N GLN A 182 14.70 8.68 -7.85
CA GLN A 182 14.13 9.63 -8.80
C GLN A 182 12.77 10.10 -8.28
N PHE A 183 12.60 11.42 -8.25
CA PHE A 183 11.33 12.04 -7.89
C PHE A 183 10.57 12.46 -9.15
N PHE A 184 9.28 12.12 -9.22
CA PHE A 184 8.45 12.40 -10.37
C PHE A 184 7.04 12.86 -9.99
N ARG A 185 6.39 13.54 -10.94
CA ARG A 185 4.95 13.82 -10.95
C ARG A 185 4.28 13.01 -12.04
N ILE A 186 3.02 12.68 -11.80
CA ILE A 186 2.13 12.13 -12.82
C ILE A 186 1.40 13.26 -13.55
N ASP A 187 1.65 13.39 -14.85
CA ASP A 187 0.92 14.26 -15.74
C ASP A 187 -0.25 13.47 -16.34
N ARG A 188 -1.41 13.55 -15.67
CA ARG A 188 -2.64 12.86 -16.07
C ARG A 188 -3.18 13.33 -17.42
N GLN A 189 -2.90 14.57 -17.83
CA GLN A 189 -3.42 15.08 -19.11
C GLN A 189 -2.69 14.44 -20.29
N HIS A 190 -1.39 14.19 -20.14
CA HIS A 190 -0.54 13.65 -21.20
C HIS A 190 -0.17 12.17 -20.99
N HIS A 191 -0.76 11.52 -19.97
CA HIS A 191 -0.52 10.11 -19.60
C HIS A 191 0.98 9.76 -19.53
N LYS A 192 1.77 10.59 -18.82
CA LYS A 192 3.20 10.37 -18.65
C LYS A 192 3.67 10.76 -17.24
N THR A 193 4.82 10.25 -16.85
CA THR A 193 5.56 10.79 -15.71
C THR A 193 6.47 11.92 -16.15
N VAL A 194 6.65 12.89 -15.25
CA VAL A 194 7.55 14.03 -15.42
C VAL A 194 8.53 14.00 -14.27
N ASP A 195 9.79 13.74 -14.58
CA ASP A 195 10.87 13.83 -13.59
C ASP A 195 11.02 15.27 -13.14
N LEU A 196 11.08 15.47 -11.82
CA LEU A 196 11.02 16.81 -11.24
C LEU A 196 12.40 17.36 -10.85
N GLY A 197 13.42 16.51 -10.82
CA GLY A 197 14.77 16.90 -10.44
C GLY A 197 15.80 15.85 -10.85
N PRO A 198 17.09 16.11 -10.58
CA PRO A 198 18.14 15.13 -10.81
C PRO A 198 17.94 13.92 -9.89
N LEU A 199 18.49 12.79 -10.32
CA LEU A 199 18.57 11.59 -9.49
C LEU A 199 19.29 11.91 -8.18
N MET A 200 18.62 11.71 -7.05
CA MET A 200 19.23 11.87 -5.73
C MET A 200 20.01 10.59 -5.41
N THR A 201 21.33 10.70 -5.23
CA THR A 201 22.14 9.59 -4.71
C THR A 201 22.04 9.56 -3.19
N PRO A 202 21.37 8.57 -2.60
CA PRO A 202 21.22 8.47 -1.15
C PRO A 202 22.56 8.22 -0.48
N ARG A 203 22.75 8.78 0.72
CA ARG A 203 23.94 8.47 1.53
C ARG A 203 23.96 6.98 1.83
N TRP A 204 25.14 6.36 1.83
CA TRP A 204 25.34 4.94 2.18
C TRP A 204 24.48 3.92 1.39
N GLY A 205 23.92 4.33 0.25
CA GLY A 205 23.02 3.48 -0.53
C GLY A 205 21.70 3.17 0.19
N LEU A 206 21.22 4.08 1.05
CA LEU A 206 19.88 3.98 1.65
C LEU A 206 18.81 3.94 0.56
N THR A 207 17.70 3.26 0.81
CA THR A 207 16.60 3.18 -0.15
C THR A 207 15.36 3.80 0.46
N PRO A 208 14.42 4.28 -0.37
CA PRO A 208 13.10 4.63 0.13
C PRO A 208 12.48 3.45 0.86
N GLU A 209 12.08 3.67 2.10
CA GLU A 209 11.18 2.78 2.84
C GLU A 209 9.76 3.29 2.66
N SER A 210 8.77 2.40 2.74
CA SER A 210 7.37 2.75 2.45
C SER A 210 6.89 3.93 3.32
N GLY A 211 6.07 4.81 2.71
CA GLY A 211 5.54 6.02 3.32
C GLY A 211 6.08 7.31 2.71
N LEU A 212 5.28 7.93 1.83
CA LEU A 212 5.51 9.25 1.25
C LEU A 212 4.46 10.27 1.74
N ALA A 213 4.91 11.36 2.34
CA ALA A 213 4.02 12.38 2.91
C ALA A 213 4.23 13.79 2.32
N CYS A 214 3.13 14.53 2.19
CA CYS A 214 3.09 15.91 1.70
C CYS A 214 3.32 16.92 2.84
N HIS A 215 4.34 17.77 2.72
CA HIS A 215 4.65 18.85 3.66
C HIS A 215 4.71 20.22 2.96
N GLY A 216 3.55 20.83 2.71
CA GLY A 216 3.48 22.14 2.07
C GLY A 216 4.10 22.12 0.67
N LYS A 217 5.35 22.59 0.55
CA LYS A 217 6.10 22.63 -0.73
C LYS A 217 7.06 21.46 -0.95
N ASP A 218 7.22 20.60 0.05
CA ASP A 218 8.15 19.48 0.03
C ASP A 218 7.38 18.15 0.12
N LEU A 219 7.92 17.11 -0.50
CA LEU A 219 7.57 15.73 -0.14
C LEU A 219 8.64 15.14 0.75
N VAL A 220 8.19 14.36 1.72
CA VAL A 220 9.04 13.77 2.75
C VAL A 220 8.94 12.27 2.68
N VAL A 221 10.10 11.60 2.68
CA VAL A 221 10.22 10.14 2.70
C VAL A 221 11.34 9.72 3.65
N ARG A 222 11.15 8.59 4.32
CA ARG A 222 12.20 7.93 5.09
C ARG A 222 13.09 7.11 4.17
N LEU A 223 14.40 7.27 4.30
CA LEU A 223 15.38 6.43 3.62
C LEU A 223 16.10 5.57 4.66
N GLY A 224 16.04 4.26 4.50
CA GLY A 224 16.62 3.31 5.45
C GLY A 224 17.53 2.27 4.80
N ALA A 225 18.09 1.44 5.68
CA ALA A 225 19.04 0.40 5.31
C ALA A 225 18.28 -0.87 4.93
N THR A 226 18.72 -1.53 3.86
CA THR A 226 18.10 -2.77 3.36
C THR A 226 19.00 -3.96 3.62
N SER A 227 18.47 -5.18 3.43
CA SER A 227 19.25 -6.40 3.61
C SER A 227 20.55 -6.47 2.78
N TRP A 228 20.64 -5.70 1.70
CA TRP A 228 21.78 -5.65 0.77
C TRP A 228 22.91 -4.72 1.23
N ASN A 229 22.61 -3.64 1.95
CA ASN A 229 23.60 -2.69 2.45
C ASN A 229 23.93 -2.89 3.95
N LYS A 230 23.39 -3.95 4.58
CA LYS A 230 23.68 -4.41 5.97
C LYS A 230 25.18 -4.53 6.32
N LYS A 231 26.06 -4.67 5.33
CA LYS A 231 27.52 -4.83 5.53
C LYS A 231 28.29 -3.52 5.63
N ALA A 232 27.69 -2.38 5.28
CA ALA A 232 28.26 -1.08 5.59
C ALA A 232 28.01 -0.81 7.09
N THR A 233 29.02 -0.35 7.81
CA THR A 233 28.97 -0.06 9.25
C THR A 233 27.79 0.89 9.56
N TYR A 234 26.69 0.32 10.07
CA TYR A 234 25.43 0.96 10.51
C TYR A 234 25.08 2.30 9.82
N PRO A 235 24.54 2.30 8.58
CA PRO A 235 24.12 3.55 7.96
C PRO A 235 22.93 4.12 8.73
N GLN A 236 23.06 5.39 9.14
CA GLN A 236 22.03 6.12 9.85
C GLN A 236 20.86 6.41 8.89
N THR A 237 19.65 6.00 9.26
CA THR A 237 18.41 6.31 8.52
C THR A 237 18.25 7.82 8.37
N THR A 238 17.71 8.29 7.25
CA THR A 238 17.50 9.73 6.98
C THR A 238 16.05 10.05 6.63
N LEU A 239 15.64 11.29 6.89
CA LEU A 239 14.49 11.88 6.21
C LEU A 239 15.00 12.64 5.00
N ALA A 240 14.45 12.34 3.83
CA ALA A 240 14.71 13.05 2.59
C ALA A 240 13.53 13.96 2.25
N PHE A 241 13.86 15.16 1.79
CA PHE A 241 12.92 16.22 1.41
C PHE A 241 13.13 16.54 -0.06
N PHE A 242 12.04 16.53 -0.83
CA PHE A 242 12.04 16.87 -2.25
C PHE A 242 11.19 18.10 -2.48
N ASP A 243 11.80 19.21 -2.89
CA ASP A 243 11.09 20.44 -3.22
C ASP A 243 10.26 20.23 -4.49
N LEU A 244 8.94 20.39 -4.39
CA LEU A 244 7.99 20.07 -5.45
C LEU A 244 8.14 20.95 -6.70
N LYS A 245 8.79 22.11 -6.56
CA LYS A 245 8.94 23.09 -7.64
C LYS A 245 10.27 22.95 -8.37
N THR A 246 11.34 22.72 -7.62
CA THR A 246 12.71 22.69 -8.15
C THR A 246 13.26 21.27 -8.31
N GLY A 247 12.62 20.28 -7.67
CA GLY A 247 13.11 18.91 -7.55
C GLY A 247 14.42 18.76 -6.80
N SER A 248 14.88 19.83 -6.14
CA SER A 248 16.06 19.77 -5.28
C SER A 248 15.76 18.88 -4.08
N ALA A 249 16.73 18.04 -3.73
CA ALA A 249 16.61 17.11 -2.62
C ALA A 249 17.64 17.42 -1.53
N TRP A 250 17.26 17.29 -0.27
CA TRP A 250 18.17 17.32 0.87
C TRP A 250 17.76 16.28 1.91
N GLN A 251 18.68 15.95 2.81
CA GLN A 251 18.49 14.89 3.80
C GLN A 251 18.92 15.36 5.19
N ILE A 252 18.19 14.93 6.21
CA ILE A 252 18.63 15.03 7.61
C ILE A 252 18.72 13.63 8.25
N PRO A 253 19.71 13.43 9.12
CA PRO A 253 19.84 12.20 9.88
C PRO A 253 18.68 12.02 10.87
N ILE A 254 18.18 10.80 10.99
CA ILE A 254 17.22 10.41 12.04
C ILE A 254 17.99 9.98 13.29
N THR A 255 17.56 10.49 14.44
CA THR A 255 18.11 10.15 15.76
C THR A 255 16.98 9.82 16.73
N ASP A 256 17.28 9.07 17.79
CA ASP A 256 16.38 8.90 18.92
C ASP A 256 16.30 10.17 19.79
N GLU A 257 15.49 10.14 20.85
CA GLU A 257 15.30 11.25 21.78
C GLU A 257 16.60 11.68 22.51
N HIS A 258 17.60 10.79 22.56
CA HIS A 258 18.92 11.04 23.13
C HIS A 258 19.96 11.51 22.10
N GLY A 259 19.55 11.69 20.84
CA GLY A 259 20.44 12.12 19.74
C GLY A 259 21.34 11.01 19.20
N LYS A 260 21.09 9.74 19.56
CA LYS A 260 21.82 8.61 19.00
C LYS A 260 21.24 8.28 17.63
N PRO A 261 22.07 7.92 16.63
CA PRO A 261 21.58 7.46 15.34
C PRO A 261 20.54 6.35 15.47
N LEU A 262 19.37 6.58 14.88
CA LEU A 262 18.35 5.55 14.77
C LEU A 262 18.74 4.64 13.61
N ASN A 263 19.39 3.53 13.94
CA ASN A 263 19.79 2.52 12.96
C ASN A 263 18.66 1.51 12.85
N THR A 264 17.68 1.80 12.01
CA THR A 264 16.60 0.84 11.75
C THR A 264 17.13 -0.20 10.79
N ILE A 265 17.49 -1.36 11.32
CA ILE A 265 17.59 -2.58 10.50
C ILE A 265 16.17 -3.12 10.39
N ASP A 266 15.32 -2.39 9.67
CA ASP A 266 14.01 -2.87 9.23
C ASP A 266 14.26 -3.80 8.03
N GLY A 267 14.85 -4.96 8.33
CA GLY A 267 15.46 -5.85 7.36
C GLY A 267 14.49 -6.64 6.49
N GLY A 268 13.54 -5.99 5.81
CA GLY A 268 12.99 -6.50 4.55
C GLY A 268 14.07 -6.39 3.47
N GLY A 269 14.24 -7.43 2.66
CA GLY A 269 15.01 -7.23 1.43
C GLY A 269 14.24 -6.32 0.49
N VAL A 270 14.91 -5.43 -0.25
CA VAL A 270 14.34 -4.76 -1.44
C VAL A 270 13.66 -5.75 -2.40
N ARG A 271 14.08 -7.03 -2.33
CA ARG A 271 13.48 -8.14 -3.06
C ARG A 271 12.23 -8.77 -2.40
N GLU A 272 12.10 -8.72 -1.08
CA GLU A 272 10.87 -9.09 -0.37
C GLU A 272 9.86 -7.93 -0.41
N ASP A 273 10.35 -6.69 -0.48
CA ASP A 273 9.60 -5.50 -0.87
C ASP A 273 9.21 -5.50 -2.38
N SER A 274 9.63 -6.52 -3.16
CA SER A 274 9.04 -6.78 -4.49
C SER A 274 7.61 -7.30 -4.41
N MET A 275 7.07 -7.50 -3.20
CA MET A 275 5.62 -7.68 -2.97
C MET A 275 4.82 -6.37 -3.08
N GLY A 276 5.48 -5.31 -3.56
CA GLY A 276 4.88 -4.04 -3.95
C GLY A 276 5.14 -2.93 -2.97
N PRO A 277 4.64 -1.70 -3.24
CA PRO A 277 4.64 -0.68 -2.22
C PRO A 277 3.91 -1.29 -1.03
N THR A 278 4.67 -1.65 -0.01
CA THR A 278 4.17 -2.07 1.30
C THR A 278 3.69 -0.82 2.01
N GLY A 279 2.84 -0.03 1.31
CA GLY A 279 2.57 1.38 1.49
C GLY A 279 2.11 1.64 2.90
N SER A 280 3.07 1.75 3.81
CA SER A 280 2.83 2.13 5.17
C SER A 280 2.40 3.57 5.11
N ASP A 281 1.30 3.90 5.74
CA ASP A 281 0.90 5.29 5.78
C ASP A 281 2.01 6.06 6.50
N ALA A 282 2.56 7.07 5.82
CA ALA A 282 3.34 8.11 6.46
C ALA A 282 2.51 9.39 6.42
N VAL A 283 2.35 10.02 7.57
CA VAL A 283 1.57 11.25 7.68
C VAL A 283 2.39 12.34 8.32
N ILE A 284 2.02 13.58 8.02
CA ILE A 284 2.60 14.73 8.68
C ILE A 284 1.54 15.36 9.58
N MET A 285 1.90 15.51 10.85
CA MET A 285 1.05 16.14 11.85
C MET A 285 1.83 17.26 12.53
N GLY A 286 1.46 18.50 12.24
CA GLY A 286 2.22 19.65 12.71
C GLY A 286 3.63 19.65 12.13
N HIS A 287 4.63 19.48 13.00
CA HIS A 287 6.06 19.46 12.66
C HIS A 287 6.67 18.06 12.67
N GLU A 288 5.85 17.01 12.83
CA GLU A 288 6.31 15.63 12.96
C GLU A 288 5.92 14.81 11.72
N PHE A 289 6.90 14.07 11.19
CA PHE A 289 6.69 12.97 10.26
C PHE A 289 6.43 11.71 11.07
N ILE A 290 5.24 11.14 10.91
CA ILE A 290 4.82 9.93 11.62
C ILE A 290 4.97 8.76 10.67
N TRP A 291 5.71 7.77 11.14
CA TRP A 291 6.08 6.58 10.39
C TRP A 291 6.35 5.46 11.39
N THR A 292 6.73 4.31 10.86
CA THR A 292 6.63 3.07 11.63
C THR A 292 7.73 2.08 11.31
N LEU A 293 8.08 1.30 12.33
CA LEU A 293 9.04 0.22 12.26
C LEU A 293 8.35 -1.08 11.86
N LEU A 294 9.10 -2.05 11.32
CA LEU A 294 8.56 -3.39 11.01
C LEU A 294 8.05 -4.14 12.25
N SER A 295 8.54 -3.76 13.44
CA SER A 295 8.04 -4.24 14.74
C SER A 295 6.62 -3.73 15.08
N GLY A 296 5.99 -2.96 14.19
CA GLY A 296 4.69 -2.33 14.41
C GLY A 296 4.74 -1.10 15.33
N GLN A 297 5.93 -0.68 15.75
CA GLN A 297 6.12 0.53 16.56
C GLN A 297 5.86 1.78 15.73
N VAL A 298 5.22 2.78 16.35
CA VAL A 298 4.90 4.06 15.71
C VAL A 298 5.80 5.14 16.27
N VAL A 299 6.46 5.87 15.37
CA VAL A 299 7.50 6.85 15.67
C VAL A 299 7.11 8.20 15.06
N ALA A 300 7.27 9.26 15.83
CA ALA A 300 7.24 10.63 15.32
C ALA A 300 8.68 11.13 15.18
N THR A 301 9.04 11.66 14.02
CA THR A 301 10.31 12.34 13.78
C THR A 301 10.07 13.81 13.48
N ASP A 302 10.69 14.69 14.24
CA ASP A 302 10.66 16.13 14.00
C ASP A 302 11.31 16.46 12.64
N LEU A 303 10.56 17.16 11.80
CA LEU A 303 10.92 17.48 10.40
C LEU A 303 12.13 18.42 10.28
N THR A 304 12.51 19.12 11.36
CA THR A 304 13.60 20.10 11.34
C THR A 304 14.90 19.50 11.86
N THR A 305 14.80 18.71 12.94
CA THR A 305 15.94 18.23 13.71
C THR A 305 16.25 16.75 13.46
N GLY A 306 15.29 15.98 12.92
CA GLY A 306 15.41 14.54 12.74
C GLY A 306 15.37 13.75 14.06
N LYS A 307 15.08 14.40 15.19
CA LYS A 307 14.89 13.72 16.47
C LYS A 307 13.57 12.98 16.50
N SER A 308 13.61 11.75 16.98
CA SER A 308 12.47 10.85 16.96
C SER A 308 12.07 10.43 18.37
N ARG A 309 10.77 10.28 18.57
CA ARG A 309 10.17 9.74 19.79
C ARG A 309 9.24 8.59 19.44
N LEU A 310 9.20 7.59 20.31
CA LEU A 310 8.22 6.52 20.22
C LEU A 310 6.85 7.06 20.65
N ILE A 311 5.82 6.81 19.85
CA ILE A 311 4.42 7.13 20.16
C ILE A 311 3.70 5.89 20.67
N VAL A 312 3.76 4.82 19.88
CA VAL A 312 3.08 3.55 20.18
C VAL A 312 4.12 2.46 20.23
N ASN A 313 4.17 1.74 21.35
CA ASN A 313 4.87 0.47 21.44
C ASN A 313 3.85 -0.67 21.40
N THR A 314 3.77 -1.35 20.26
CA THR A 314 2.81 -2.43 20.07
C THR A 314 3.26 -3.74 20.68
N HIS A 315 4.56 -3.86 21.02
CA HIS A 315 5.20 -5.09 21.54
C HIS A 315 5.02 -6.31 20.63
N LEU A 316 4.74 -6.10 19.35
CA LEU A 316 4.54 -7.18 18.38
C LEU A 316 5.86 -7.88 18.07
N ALA A 317 5.79 -9.18 17.83
CA ALA A 317 6.91 -9.93 17.27
C ALA A 317 7.17 -9.42 15.85
N ALA A 318 8.44 -9.15 15.53
CA ALA A 318 8.86 -8.59 14.25
C ALA A 318 8.86 -9.67 13.16
N ASP A 319 7.68 -10.13 12.78
CA ASP A 319 7.53 -11.16 11.77
C ASP A 319 6.09 -11.15 11.20
N GLN A 320 6.02 -10.74 9.93
CA GLN A 320 4.88 -10.82 9.01
C GLN A 320 3.99 -9.57 8.84
N GLY A 321 4.58 -8.50 8.28
CA GLY A 321 4.27 -8.13 6.89
C GLY A 321 2.90 -7.56 6.52
N ILE A 322 2.20 -6.83 7.39
CA ILE A 322 1.12 -5.93 6.94
C ILE A 322 1.44 -4.49 7.38
N PRO A 323 1.52 -3.53 6.43
CA PRO A 323 1.73 -2.13 6.78
C PRO A 323 0.57 -1.64 7.64
N LEU A 324 0.88 -0.91 8.70
CA LEU A 324 -0.13 -0.15 9.43
C LEU A 324 -0.79 0.92 8.57
N ARG A 325 -1.90 1.39 9.13
CA ARG A 325 -2.72 2.45 8.58
C ARG A 325 -2.87 3.58 9.57
N ILE A 326 -2.83 4.80 9.08
CA ILE A 326 -3.01 6.03 9.86
C ILE A 326 -4.13 6.83 9.22
N GLN A 327 -5.20 7.07 9.98
CA GLN A 327 -6.32 7.89 9.56
C GLN A 327 -6.72 8.83 10.69
N GLY A 328 -6.55 10.13 10.47
CA GLY A 328 -6.77 11.13 11.51
C GLY A 328 -5.81 10.89 12.69
N LYS A 329 -6.36 10.69 13.89
CA LYS A 329 -5.60 10.38 15.12
C LYS A 329 -5.52 8.88 15.43
N THR A 330 -6.01 8.02 14.54
CA THR A 330 -6.04 6.57 14.79
C THR A 330 -4.93 5.90 14.00
N VAL A 331 -4.21 4.99 14.66
CA VAL A 331 -3.29 4.05 14.02
C VAL A 331 -3.85 2.65 14.14
N GLY A 332 -3.89 1.92 13.05
CA GLY A 332 -4.22 0.50 13.02
C GLY A 332 -2.95 -0.29 12.80
N VAL A 333 -2.73 -1.33 13.61
CA VAL A 333 -1.58 -2.23 13.47
C VAL A 333 -2.06 -3.67 13.48
N VAL A 334 -1.48 -4.52 12.64
CA VAL A 334 -1.79 -5.94 12.62
C VAL A 334 -0.81 -6.71 13.50
N ASP A 335 -1.36 -7.49 14.43
CA ASP A 335 -0.65 -8.54 15.14
C ASP A 335 -0.78 -9.86 14.38
N THR A 336 0.35 -10.39 13.92
CA THR A 336 0.46 -11.68 13.22
C THR A 336 1.09 -12.77 14.07
N ALA A 337 1.32 -12.54 15.38
CA ALA A 337 1.93 -13.52 16.29
C ALA A 337 1.03 -14.74 16.57
N THR A 338 -0.21 -14.73 16.08
CA THR A 338 -1.19 -15.80 16.25
C THR A 338 -1.64 -16.35 14.88
N ASP A 339 -2.12 -17.60 14.85
CA ASP A 339 -2.72 -18.25 13.66
C ASP A 339 -3.96 -17.51 13.09
N SER A 340 -4.36 -16.40 13.72
CA SER A 340 -5.41 -15.49 13.29
C SER A 340 -4.90 -14.06 13.45
N PRO A 341 -4.74 -13.27 12.38
CA PRO A 341 -4.25 -11.90 12.49
C PRO A 341 -5.28 -11.03 13.22
N VAL A 342 -4.81 -10.19 14.14
CA VAL A 342 -5.65 -9.28 14.94
C VAL A 342 -5.29 -7.84 14.58
N ILE A 343 -6.29 -6.98 14.34
CA ILE A 343 -6.04 -5.56 14.09
C ILE A 343 -6.29 -4.76 15.37
N ARG A 344 -5.26 -4.07 15.86
CA ARG A 344 -5.34 -3.20 17.03
C ARG A 344 -5.34 -1.74 16.62
N LEU A 345 -6.24 -0.98 17.22
CA LEU A 345 -6.36 0.46 17.02
C LEU A 345 -5.75 1.19 18.21
N TYR A 346 -4.93 2.20 17.93
CA TYR A 346 -4.25 3.04 18.89
C TYR A 346 -4.54 4.52 18.62
N ASP A 347 -4.59 5.30 19.68
CA ASP A 347 -4.66 6.76 19.60
C ASP A 347 -3.23 7.31 19.42
N LEU A 348 -3.04 8.10 18.38
CA LEU A 348 -1.73 8.61 17.98
C LEU A 348 -1.22 9.73 18.90
N GLU A 349 -2.10 10.40 19.63
CA GLU A 349 -1.71 11.49 20.51
C GLU A 349 -1.21 10.96 21.85
N THR A 350 -1.90 9.94 22.38
CA THR A 350 -1.64 9.35 23.70
C THR A 350 -0.83 8.05 23.65
N GLY A 351 -0.78 7.39 22.49
CA GLY A 351 -0.21 6.05 22.33
C GLY A 351 -1.09 4.93 22.91
N ALA A 352 -2.26 5.25 23.47
CA ALA A 352 -3.13 4.29 24.15
C ALA A 352 -3.86 3.40 23.14
N MET A 353 -4.01 2.10 23.48
CA MET A 353 -4.88 1.22 22.71
C MET A 353 -6.33 1.68 22.86
N ILE A 354 -7.00 1.91 21.73
CA ILE A 354 -8.42 2.26 21.65
C ILE A 354 -9.26 0.98 21.67
N LYS A 355 -8.93 0.03 20.81
CA LYS A 355 -9.74 -1.16 20.56
C LYS A 355 -8.89 -2.27 19.94
N GLU A 356 -9.16 -3.50 20.33
CA GLU A 356 -8.79 -4.68 19.56
C GLU A 356 -9.97 -5.07 18.69
N VAL A 357 -9.77 -5.14 17.37
CA VAL A 357 -10.81 -5.58 16.45
C VAL A 357 -10.68 -7.09 16.29
N ASP A 358 -11.65 -7.77 16.89
CA ASP A 358 -11.75 -9.23 16.92
C ASP A 358 -11.71 -9.79 15.47
N PRO A 359 -10.87 -10.81 15.21
CA PRO A 359 -10.78 -11.50 13.92
C PRO A 359 -12.05 -12.26 13.53
N SER A 360 -13.22 -11.98 14.12
CA SER A 360 -14.51 -12.55 13.72
C SER A 360 -14.70 -12.48 12.20
N ALA A 361 -14.17 -11.48 11.50
CA ALA A 361 -14.16 -11.43 10.04
C ALA A 361 -13.23 -12.47 9.38
N ALA A 362 -12.00 -12.66 9.87
CA ALA A 362 -11.08 -13.70 9.40
C ALA A 362 -11.65 -15.10 9.63
N LYS A 363 -12.16 -15.33 10.85
CA LYS A 363 -12.80 -16.57 11.26
C LYS A 363 -14.11 -16.81 10.51
N LYS A 364 -14.96 -15.79 10.34
CA LYS A 364 -16.17 -15.88 9.49
C LYS A 364 -15.82 -16.08 8.03
N ALA A 365 -14.74 -15.48 7.52
CA ALA A 365 -14.28 -15.72 6.15
C ALA A 365 -13.89 -17.19 6.00
N GLN A 366 -13.10 -17.73 6.92
CA GLN A 366 -12.74 -19.14 6.94
C GLN A 366 -13.97 -20.06 7.09
N GLU A 367 -14.88 -19.79 8.02
CA GLU A 367 -16.09 -20.57 8.29
C GLU A 367 -17.11 -20.51 7.14
N ARG A 368 -17.43 -19.32 6.61
CA ARG A 368 -18.38 -19.13 5.49
C ARG A 368 -17.86 -19.67 4.18
N SER A 369 -16.54 -19.79 4.07
CA SER A 369 -15.90 -20.47 2.96
C SER A 369 -16.01 -22.01 3.07
N GLY A 370 -16.66 -22.52 4.14
CA GLY A 370 -16.96 -23.94 4.35
C GLY A 370 -15.73 -24.78 4.71
N GLY A 371 -14.66 -24.16 5.22
CA GLY A 371 -13.37 -24.81 5.41
C GLY A 371 -12.68 -25.24 4.11
N ILE A 372 -13.23 -24.87 2.94
CA ILE A 372 -12.70 -25.23 1.62
C ILE A 372 -11.37 -24.50 1.35
N PHE A 373 -11.10 -23.42 2.09
CA PHE A 373 -9.97 -22.53 1.86
C PHE A 373 -9.07 -22.48 3.09
N THR A 374 -8.19 -23.49 3.21
CA THR A 374 -7.03 -23.41 4.09
C THR A 374 -6.03 -22.43 3.48
N GLY A 375 -5.73 -21.31 4.15
CA GLY A 375 -4.69 -20.37 3.71
C GLY A 375 -5.16 -19.01 3.16
N LEU A 376 -6.33 -18.52 3.58
CA LEU A 376 -6.66 -17.09 3.42
C LEU A 376 -5.67 -16.23 4.20
N PHE A 377 -5.13 -15.20 3.55
CA PHE A 377 -4.17 -14.27 4.10
C PHE A 377 -4.77 -12.86 4.10
N LEU A 378 -4.58 -12.12 5.20
CA LEU A 378 -4.92 -10.70 5.27
C LEU A 378 -3.91 -9.93 4.40
N SER A 379 -4.31 -9.56 3.18
CA SER A 379 -3.41 -8.91 2.22
C SER A 379 -3.33 -7.39 2.38
N GLY A 380 -4.31 -6.78 3.06
CA GLY A 380 -4.28 -5.38 3.43
C GLY A 380 -5.52 -4.97 4.21
N PHE A 381 -5.46 -3.83 4.88
CA PHE A 381 -6.61 -3.22 5.54
C PHE A 381 -6.54 -1.70 5.39
N ALA A 382 -7.65 -1.01 5.68
CA ALA A 382 -7.77 0.44 5.68
C ALA A 382 -8.56 0.88 6.91
N LEU A 383 -8.17 2.03 7.47
CA LEU A 383 -8.95 2.69 8.53
C LEU A 383 -10.01 3.57 7.89
N VAL A 384 -11.26 3.27 8.18
CA VAL A 384 -12.40 4.06 7.72
C VAL A 384 -12.69 5.10 8.79
N VAL A 385 -12.81 6.36 8.37
CA VAL A 385 -13.30 7.42 9.27
C VAL A 385 -14.76 7.09 9.60
N PRO A 386 -15.07 6.69 10.85
CA PRO A 386 -16.45 6.47 11.26
C PRO A 386 -17.11 7.85 11.27
N ARG A 387 -18.31 7.95 10.70
CA ARG A 387 -18.95 9.24 10.44
C ARG A 387 -20.22 9.41 11.24
#